data_AF-A0A0J8B3P2-F1
#
_entry.id   AF-A0A0J8B3P2-F1
#
_cell.length_a   1.000
_cell.length_b   1.000
_cell.length_c   1.000
_cell.angle_alpha   90.00
_cell.angle_beta   90.00
_cell.angle_gamma   90.00
#
_symmetry.space_group_name_H-M   'P 1'
#
loop_
_entity.id
_entity.type
_entity.pdbx_description
1 polymer ?
#
loop_
_entity_poly.entity_id
_entity_poly.type
_entity_poly.pdbx_seq_one_letter_code
_entity_poly.pdbx_strand_id
1 'polypeptide(L)'
;MAELERLSGGLSELQKKELQQLEEEGFGNWKTREFQNFIRGSELFGRNDVEGIHRTVQSKSLEEVQRYHFVFWQRYKELRDWKKYIQLIERGEARLEKLESVRQVIAEKVAMHRNTMEDITFDYTGKNPMKGYTEEEDRFLFYSMF
;
A
#
# COMPACT_ATOMS: atom_id res chain seq x y z
N MET A 1 12.69 -45.74 6.63
CA MET A 1 13.26 -44.41 6.94
C MET A 1 14.72 -44.32 6.50
N ALA A 2 15.64 -45.16 7.01
CA ALA A 2 17.06 -45.19 6.56
C ALA A 2 17.28 -45.70 5.11
N GLU A 3 16.31 -46.43 4.55
CA GLU A 3 16.39 -46.96 3.17
C GLU A 3 15.94 -45.95 2.11
N LEU A 4 15.10 -44.98 2.50
CA LEU A 4 14.68 -43.86 1.64
C LEU A 4 15.80 -42.81 1.49
N GLU A 5 16.61 -42.59 2.54
CA GLU A 5 17.83 -41.77 2.46
C GLU A 5 18.94 -42.42 1.62
N ARG A 6 19.02 -43.76 1.58
CA ARG A 6 19.99 -44.48 0.74
C ARG A 6 19.60 -44.52 -0.74
N LEU A 7 18.31 -44.48 -1.06
CA LEU A 7 17.80 -44.41 -2.44
C LEU A 7 17.84 -43.00 -3.02
N SER A 8 17.89 -41.95 -2.20
CA SER A 8 17.91 -40.56 -2.66
C SER A 8 19.31 -39.94 -2.77
N GLY A 9 20.38 -40.72 -2.57
CA GLY A 9 21.79 -40.34 -2.70
C GLY A 9 22.04 -38.84 -2.57
N GLY A 10 22.22 -38.36 -1.32
CA GLY A 10 22.23 -36.94 -0.97
C GLY A 10 22.95 -36.02 -1.97
N LEU A 11 22.47 -34.77 -2.08
CA LEU A 11 22.89 -33.79 -3.09
C LEU A 11 24.39 -33.87 -3.39
N SER A 12 24.73 -34.06 -4.67
CA SER A 12 26.12 -33.99 -5.13
C SER A 12 26.73 -32.61 -4.85
N GLU A 13 28.05 -32.49 -4.84
CA GLU A 13 28.72 -31.19 -4.64
C GLU A 13 28.30 -30.13 -5.66
N LEU A 14 27.95 -30.54 -6.89
CA LEU A 14 27.39 -29.64 -7.91
C LEU A 14 25.99 -29.16 -7.52
N GLN A 15 25.11 -30.07 -7.08
CA GLN A 15 23.75 -29.73 -6.67
C GLN A 15 23.72 -28.92 -5.37
N LYS A 16 24.68 -29.12 -4.46
CA LYS A 16 24.84 -28.26 -3.26
C LYS A 16 25.22 -26.83 -3.64
N LYS A 17 26.12 -26.67 -4.62
CA LYS A 17 26.49 -25.33 -5.13
C LYS A 17 25.33 -24.65 -5.84
N GLU A 18 24.59 -25.39 -6.66
CA GLU A 18 23.39 -24.90 -7.34
C GLU A 18 22.31 -24.51 -6.32
N LEU A 19 22.09 -25.31 -5.28
CA LEU A 19 21.17 -24.99 -4.19
C LEU A 19 21.56 -23.68 -3.48
N GLN A 20 22.85 -23.49 -3.16
CA GLN A 20 23.32 -22.25 -2.54
C GLN A 20 23.08 -21.03 -3.43
N GLN A 21 23.34 -21.14 -4.73
CA GLN A 21 23.07 -20.05 -5.68
C GLN A 21 21.58 -19.71 -5.73
N LEU A 22 20.71 -20.72 -5.81
CA LEU A 22 19.26 -20.53 -5.82
C LEU A 22 18.72 -19.94 -4.50
N GLU A 23 19.34 -20.29 -3.37
CA GLU A 23 19.00 -19.70 -2.07
C GLU A 23 19.39 -18.22 -1.98
N GLU A 24 20.54 -17.84 -2.55
CA GLU A 24 21.01 -16.45 -2.61
C GLU A 24 20.17 -15.58 -3.54
N GLU A 25 19.65 -16.14 -4.64
CA GLU A 25 18.73 -15.45 -5.56
C GLU A 25 17.33 -15.22 -4.94
N GLY A 26 17.01 -15.96 -3.87
CA GLY A 26 15.75 -15.88 -3.17
C GLY A 26 15.67 -14.80 -2.10
N PHE A 27 14.45 -14.51 -1.64
CA PHE A 27 14.19 -13.61 -0.52
C PHE A 27 14.18 -14.34 0.83
N GLY A 28 15.21 -15.15 1.15
CA GLY A 28 15.23 -16.00 2.35
C GLY A 28 15.14 -15.25 3.69
N ASN A 29 15.56 -13.98 3.70
CA ASN A 29 15.49 -13.08 4.86
C ASN A 29 14.14 -12.33 4.98
N TRP A 30 13.21 -12.50 4.02
CA TRP A 30 11.85 -12.00 4.10
C TRP A 30 10.96 -13.01 4.81
N LYS A 31 10.41 -12.64 5.97
CA LYS A 31 9.45 -13.48 6.68
C LYS A 31 8.04 -13.01 6.38
N THR A 32 7.06 -13.79 6.83
CA THR A 32 5.64 -13.49 6.65
C THR A 32 5.27 -12.10 7.16
N ARG A 33 5.92 -11.64 8.24
CA ARG A 33 5.70 -10.31 8.80
C ARG A 33 6.10 -9.20 7.83
N GLU A 34 7.28 -9.27 7.23
CA GLU A 34 7.74 -8.29 6.24
C GLU A 34 6.82 -8.27 5.03
N PHE A 35 6.40 -9.44 4.55
CA PHE A 35 5.45 -9.54 3.46
C PHE A 35 4.11 -8.85 3.78
N GLN A 36 3.53 -9.13 4.96
CA GLN A 36 2.28 -8.45 5.36
C GLN A 36 2.46 -6.93 5.50
N ASN A 37 3.60 -6.48 6.04
CA ASN A 37 3.91 -5.06 6.13
C ASN A 37 4.12 -4.42 4.75
N PHE A 38 4.71 -5.14 3.80
CA PHE A 38 4.86 -4.69 2.42
C PHE A 38 3.50 -4.49 1.73
N ILE A 39 2.58 -5.46 1.89
CA ILE A 39 1.20 -5.32 1.37
C ILE A 39 0.47 -4.16 2.04
N ARG A 40 0.58 -4.02 3.37
CA ARG A 40 -0.03 -2.91 4.11
C ARG A 40 0.54 -1.56 3.70
N GLY A 41 1.85 -1.45 3.51
CA GLY A 41 2.50 -0.25 3.03
C GLY A 41 1.98 0.11 1.63
N SER A 42 1.84 -0.89 0.75
CA SER A 42 1.31 -0.70 -0.60
C SER A 42 -0.15 -0.26 -0.59
N GLU A 43 -0.96 -0.70 0.37
CA GLU A 43 -2.35 -0.22 0.57
C GLU A 43 -2.38 1.23 1.08
N LEU A 44 -1.50 1.61 2.00
CA LEU A 44 -1.54 2.91 2.68
C LEU A 44 -0.93 4.05 1.86
N PHE A 45 0.12 3.78 1.10
CA PHE A 45 0.88 4.79 0.35
C PHE A 45 0.72 4.66 -1.17
N GLY A 46 0.12 3.56 -1.63
CA GLY A 46 0.03 3.19 -3.04
C GLY A 46 1.25 2.40 -3.50
N ARG A 47 1.09 1.64 -4.59
CA ARG A 47 2.13 0.72 -5.07
C ARG A 47 3.40 1.41 -5.56
N ASN A 48 3.33 2.69 -5.91
CA ASN A 48 4.46 3.42 -6.49
C ASN A 48 5.32 4.14 -5.44
N ASP A 49 4.80 4.33 -4.22
CA ASP A 49 5.53 4.98 -3.13
C ASP A 49 6.37 3.97 -2.35
N VAL A 50 7.51 3.57 -2.92
CA VAL A 50 8.42 2.59 -2.31
C VAL A 50 9.00 3.10 -0.99
N GLU A 51 9.16 4.42 -0.84
CA GLU A 51 9.64 5.05 0.38
C GLU A 51 8.60 4.91 1.51
N GLY A 52 7.32 5.17 1.21
CA GLY A 52 6.20 4.92 2.12
C GLY A 52 6.07 3.44 2.51
N ILE A 53 6.25 2.53 1.54
CA ILE A 53 6.27 1.09 1.81
C ILE A 53 7.42 0.73 2.75
N HIS A 54 8.63 1.24 2.51
CA HIS A 54 9.81 1.00 3.36
C HIS A 54 9.56 1.46 4.81
N ARG A 55 8.92 2.62 5.02
CA ARG A 55 8.51 3.11 6.35
C ARG A 55 7.57 2.17 7.10
N THR A 56 6.83 1.32 6.39
CA THR A 56 5.95 0.30 6.99
C THR A 56 6.68 -1.00 7.30
N VAL A 57 7.63 -1.39 6.43
CA VAL A 57 8.41 -2.62 6.63
C VAL A 57 9.39 -2.48 7.78
N GLN A 58 10.16 -1.39 7.85
CA GLN A 58 11.14 -1.00 8.89
C GLN A 58 12.30 -1.98 9.16
N SER A 59 12.13 -3.28 8.93
CA SER A 59 13.14 -4.32 9.22
C SER A 59 14.09 -4.63 8.05
N LYS A 60 13.95 -3.90 6.94
CA LYS A 60 14.71 -4.09 5.69
C LYS A 60 15.19 -2.74 5.19
N SER A 61 16.36 -2.70 4.55
CA SER A 61 16.85 -1.46 3.93
C SER A 61 15.95 -1.02 2.77
N LEU A 62 16.07 0.24 2.36
CA LEU A 62 15.31 0.76 1.21
C LEU A 62 15.64 -0.03 -0.06
N GLU A 63 16.90 -0.37 -0.28
CA GLU A 63 17.36 -1.14 -1.44
C GLU A 63 16.80 -2.56 -1.44
N GLU A 64 16.71 -3.20 -0.27
CA GLU A 64 16.06 -4.52 -0.15
C GLU A 64 14.58 -4.45 -0.49
N VAL A 65 13.87 -3.42 -0.01
CA VAL A 65 12.45 -3.20 -0.30
C VAL A 65 12.25 -2.89 -1.78
N GLN A 66 13.11 -2.10 -2.42
CA GLN A 66 13.08 -1.83 -3.86
C GLN A 66 13.28 -3.10 -4.70
N ARG A 67 14.29 -3.92 -4.34
CA ARG A 67 14.51 -5.21 -5.03
C ARG A 67 13.31 -6.13 -4.90
N TYR A 68 12.76 -6.26 -3.69
CA TYR A 68 11.56 -7.06 -3.44
C TYR A 68 10.34 -6.54 -4.19
N HIS A 69 10.13 -5.22 -4.18
CA HIS A 69 9.04 -4.55 -4.88
C HIS A 69 9.06 -4.87 -6.38
N PHE A 70 10.22 -4.73 -7.02
CA PHE A 70 10.38 -5.01 -8.44
C PHE A 70 10.00 -6.46 -8.75
N VAL A 71 10.55 -7.44 -8.02
CA VAL A 71 10.28 -8.86 -8.28
C VAL A 71 8.84 -9.22 -7.93
N PHE A 72 8.28 -8.66 -6.85
CA PHE A 72 6.88 -8.86 -6.47
C PHE A 72 5.97 -8.48 -7.63
N TRP A 73 6.11 -7.30 -8.22
CA TRP A 73 5.23 -6.90 -9.33
C TRP A 73 5.43 -7.70 -10.62
N GLN A 74 6.59 -8.30 -10.83
CA GLN A 74 6.81 -9.24 -11.93
C GLN A 74 6.18 -10.62 -11.69
N ARG A 75 6.19 -11.11 -10.44
CA ARG A 75 5.92 -12.52 -10.10
C ARG A 75 4.80 -12.75 -9.08
N TYR A 76 4.06 -11.72 -8.66
CA TYR A 76 3.04 -11.82 -7.60
C TYR A 76 1.98 -12.91 -7.87
N LYS A 77 1.70 -13.22 -9.14
CA LYS A 77 0.73 -14.26 -9.55
C LYS A 77 1.13 -15.69 -9.14
N GLU A 78 2.40 -15.90 -8.80
CA GLU A 78 2.89 -17.18 -8.26
C GLU A 78 2.44 -17.42 -6.81
N LEU A 79 2.04 -16.36 -6.10
CA LEU A 79 1.53 -16.47 -4.73
C LEU A 79 0.11 -17.05 -4.72
N ARG A 80 -0.15 -18.02 -3.83
CA ARG A 80 -1.46 -18.69 -3.72
C ARG A 80 -2.65 -17.72 -3.60
N ASP A 81 -2.52 -16.68 -2.78
CA ASP A 81 -3.59 -15.72 -2.46
C ASP A 81 -3.40 -14.35 -3.13
N TRP A 82 -2.68 -14.30 -4.26
CA TRP A 82 -2.30 -13.04 -4.91
C TRP A 82 -3.48 -12.10 -5.19
N LYS A 83 -4.63 -12.65 -5.63
CA LYS A 83 -5.83 -11.87 -5.95
C LYS A 83 -6.31 -11.05 -4.76
N LYS A 84 -6.26 -11.63 -3.56
CA LYS A 84 -6.67 -10.95 -2.32
C LYS A 84 -5.76 -9.76 -2.02
N TYR A 85 -4.46 -9.94 -2.17
CA TYR A 85 -3.46 -8.89 -1.90
C TYR A 85 -3.58 -7.74 -2.90
N ILE A 86 -3.71 -8.05 -4.19
CA ILE A 86 -3.90 -7.01 -5.22
C ILE A 86 -5.20 -6.23 -4.99
N GLN A 87 -6.31 -6.90 -4.69
CA GLN A 87 -7.58 -6.23 -4.37
C GLN A 87 -7.52 -5.36 -3.10
N LEU A 88 -6.65 -5.67 -2.14
CA LEU A 88 -6.41 -4.81 -0.99
C LEU A 88 -5.68 -3.54 -1.42
N ILE A 89 -4.59 -3.70 -2.18
CA ILE A 89 -3.77 -2.59 -2.69
C ILE A 89 -4.61 -1.66 -3.57
N GLU A 90 -5.36 -2.19 -4.53
CA GLU A 90 -6.22 -1.40 -5.43
C GLU A 90 -7.32 -0.64 -4.67
N ARG A 91 -7.88 -1.23 -3.61
CA ARG A 91 -8.84 -0.52 -2.75
C ARG A 91 -8.17 0.59 -1.95
N GLY A 92 -6.95 0.39 -1.49
CA GLY A 92 -6.14 1.43 -0.85
C GLY A 92 -5.87 2.60 -1.79
N GLU A 93 -5.43 2.30 -3.01
CA GLU A 93 -5.16 3.29 -4.05
C GLU A 93 -6.41 4.06 -4.46
N ALA A 94 -7.56 3.39 -4.63
CA ALA A 94 -8.81 4.06 -4.92
C ALA A 94 -9.24 5.03 -3.80
N ARG A 95 -8.94 4.71 -2.53
CA ARG A 95 -9.18 5.63 -1.40
C ARG A 95 -8.23 6.83 -1.45
N LEU A 96 -6.95 6.61 -1.78
CA LEU A 96 -5.96 7.68 -1.92
C LEU A 96 -6.33 8.62 -3.07
N GLU A 97 -6.68 8.08 -4.23
CA GLU A 97 -7.13 8.84 -5.38
C GLU A 97 -8.40 9.64 -5.05
N LYS A 98 -9.37 9.03 -4.36
CA LYS A 98 -10.58 9.73 -3.95
C LYS A 98 -10.29 10.85 -2.97
N LEU A 99 -9.38 10.64 -2.01
CA LEU A 99 -8.96 11.66 -1.06
C LEU A 99 -8.29 12.83 -1.78
N GLU A 100 -7.40 12.55 -2.72
CA GLU A 100 -6.70 13.58 -3.49
C GLU A 100 -7.67 14.38 -4.37
N SER A 101 -8.61 13.70 -5.04
CA SER A 101 -9.69 14.36 -5.78
C SER A 101 -10.52 15.28 -4.90
N VAL A 102 -10.87 14.85 -3.68
CA VAL A 102 -11.62 15.70 -2.73
C VAL A 102 -10.78 16.90 -2.30
N ARG A 103 -9.50 16.72 -1.98
CA ARG A 103 -8.59 17.82 -1.64
C ARG A 103 -8.46 18.84 -2.75
N GLN A 104 -8.34 18.39 -4.00
CA GLN A 104 -8.27 19.27 -5.15
C GLN A 104 -9.54 20.12 -5.28
N VAL A 105 -10.72 19.50 -5.17
CA VAL A 105 -12.00 20.22 -5.22
C VAL A 105 -12.12 21.24 -4.08
N ILE A 106 -11.67 20.89 -2.87
CA ILE A 106 -11.64 21.81 -1.73
C ILE A 106 -10.72 22.99 -2.05
N ALA A 107 -9.48 22.73 -2.48
CA ALA A 107 -8.50 23.77 -2.79
C ALA A 107 -8.99 24.72 -3.89
N GLU A 108 -9.59 24.19 -4.96
CA GLU A 108 -10.18 24.98 -6.04
C GLU A 108 -11.33 25.85 -5.52
N LYS A 109 -12.24 25.29 -4.71
CA LYS A 109 -13.36 26.03 -4.14
C LYS A 109 -12.87 27.13 -3.19
N VAL A 110 -11.90 26.85 -2.33
CA VAL A 110 -11.28 27.85 -1.44
C VAL A 110 -10.66 28.99 -2.26
N ALA A 111 -9.90 28.66 -3.32
CA ALA A 111 -9.24 29.64 -4.18
C ALA A 111 -10.22 30.55 -4.96
N MET A 112 -11.46 30.11 -5.21
CA MET A 112 -12.48 30.91 -5.88
C MET A 112 -13.06 32.04 -5.00
N HIS A 113 -12.89 31.98 -3.68
CA HIS A 113 -13.53 32.92 -2.74
C HIS A 113 -12.46 33.79 -2.07
N ARG A 114 -12.77 35.08 -1.89
CA ARG A 114 -11.84 36.02 -1.26
C ARG A 114 -11.84 35.86 0.27
N ASN A 115 -13.01 35.60 0.85
CA ASN A 115 -13.16 35.25 2.25
C ASN A 115 -13.89 33.90 2.39
N THR A 116 -13.13 32.82 2.45
CA THR A 116 -13.63 31.44 2.55
C THR A 116 -14.63 31.21 3.69
N MET A 117 -14.46 31.92 4.82
CA MET A 117 -15.33 31.78 6.00
C MET A 117 -16.71 32.45 5.85
N GLU A 118 -16.82 33.43 4.96
CA GLU A 118 -18.05 34.21 4.78
C GLU A 118 -18.74 33.88 3.47
N ASP A 119 -17.96 33.67 2.40
CA ASP A 119 -18.46 33.63 1.03
C ASP A 119 -18.85 32.22 0.55
N ILE A 120 -18.35 31.15 1.20
CA ILE A 120 -18.68 29.77 0.78
C ILE A 120 -20.09 29.40 1.21
N THR A 121 -20.93 29.07 0.24
CA THR A 121 -22.28 28.54 0.46
C THR A 121 -22.33 27.05 0.13
N PHE A 122 -23.01 26.26 0.95
CA PHE A 122 -23.25 24.84 0.70
C PHE A 122 -24.69 24.56 0.28
N ASP A 123 -24.87 23.67 -0.69
CA ASP A 123 -26.20 23.16 -1.07
C ASP A 123 -26.55 21.94 -0.22
N TYR A 124 -27.46 22.13 0.74
CA TYR A 124 -27.91 21.10 1.69
C TYR A 124 -29.10 20.28 1.18
N THR A 125 -29.53 20.41 -0.09
CA THR A 125 -30.76 19.77 -0.64
C THR A 125 -30.75 18.23 -0.68
N GLY A 126 -29.77 17.57 -0.07
CA GLY A 126 -29.68 16.11 0.07
C GLY A 126 -30.75 15.51 1.00
N LYS A 127 -31.07 14.22 0.79
CA LYS A 127 -32.12 13.45 1.51
C LYS A 127 -31.90 13.27 3.02
N ASN A 128 -30.80 13.76 3.58
CA ASN A 128 -30.49 13.69 5.02
C ASN A 128 -29.99 15.06 5.49
N PRO A 129 -30.88 15.96 5.95
CA PRO A 129 -30.43 17.15 6.66
C PRO A 129 -29.69 16.68 7.92
N MET A 130 -28.36 16.84 7.93
CA MET A 130 -27.53 16.56 9.09
C MET A 130 -27.94 17.52 10.21
N LYS A 131 -28.73 17.03 11.16
CA LYS A 131 -28.99 17.75 12.41
C LYS A 131 -27.72 17.67 13.26
N GLY A 132 -26.91 18.72 13.27
CA GLY A 132 -25.75 18.76 14.17
C GLY A 132 -24.75 19.88 13.92
N TYR A 133 -24.65 20.39 12.69
CA TYR A 133 -23.71 21.45 12.33
C TYR A 133 -24.44 22.65 11.74
N THR A 134 -23.96 23.83 12.07
CA THR A 134 -24.32 25.11 11.45
C THR A 134 -23.49 25.33 10.19
N GLU A 135 -23.97 26.19 9.29
CA GLU A 135 -23.22 26.53 8.07
C GLU A 135 -21.83 27.13 8.39
N GLU A 136 -21.72 27.88 9.49
CA GLU A 136 -20.44 28.43 9.97
C GLU A 136 -19.47 27.31 10.43
N GLU A 137 -19.96 26.31 11.15
CA GLU A 137 -19.17 25.14 11.53
C GLU A 137 -18.74 24.32 10.32
N ASP A 138 -19.61 24.16 9.31
CA ASP A 138 -19.28 23.48 8.06
C ASP A 138 -18.21 24.25 7.26
N ARG A 139 -18.28 25.59 7.21
CA ARG A 139 -17.24 26.43 6.59
C ARG A 139 -15.91 26.28 7.33
N PHE A 140 -15.95 26.22 8.67
CA PHE A 140 -14.75 25.97 9.46
C PHE A 140 -14.15 24.60 9.18
N LEU A 141 -14.96 23.55 9.14
CA LEU A 141 -14.50 22.21 8.80
C LEU A 141 -13.90 22.18 7.39
N PHE A 142 -14.58 22.78 6.42
CA PHE A 142 -14.13 22.88 5.03
C PHE A 142 -12.80 23.61 4.90
N TYR A 143 -12.63 24.74 5.62
CA TYR A 143 -11.37 25.47 5.69
C TYR A 143 -10.27 24.69 6.41
N SER A 144 -10.59 23.95 7.47
CA SER A 144 -9.61 23.17 8.24
C SER A 144 -9.09 21.92 7.51
N MET A 145 -9.79 21.48 6.46
CA MET A 145 -9.38 20.36 5.60
C MET A 145 -8.42 20.79 4.48
N PHE A 146 -8.28 22.10 4.25
CA PHE A 146 -7.22 22.69 3.43
C PHE A 146 -5.92 22.76 4.23
#